data_AF-A0A428T814-F1
#
_entry.id   AF-A0A428T814-F1
#
_cell.length_a   1.000
_cell.length_b   1.000
_cell.length_c   1.000
_cell.angle_alpha   90.00
_cell.angle_beta   90.00
_cell.angle_gamma   90.00
#
_symmetry.space_group_name_H-M   'P 1'
#
loop_
_entity.id
_entity.type
_entity.pdbx_description
1 polymer ?
#
loop_
_entity_poly.entity_id
_entity_poly.type
_entity_poly.pdbx_seq_one_letter_code
_entity_poly.pdbx_strand_id
1 'polypeptide(L)'
;MTRRKCNGAPFPEIWLLNDCIAAGLQYYHLSRILLIVHDPRVPRLCRARREASRWIDAQVRNDLEIICGIAESMSQINPMHITACMAISMVGDRCSQRSQQGAVIDILDKTSREFGWSTDLARKHLLDSWGWPTRMEE
;
A
#
# COMPACT_ATOMS: atom_id res chain seq x y z
N MET A 1 4.86 -4.48 -18.62
CA MET A 1 4.40 -3.45 -17.67
C MET A 1 5.06 -2.13 -18.05
N THR A 2 4.27 -1.12 -18.43
CA THR A 2 4.78 0.26 -18.50
C THR A 2 4.33 1.00 -17.25
N ARG A 3 5.26 1.73 -16.62
CA ARG A 3 5.03 2.51 -15.40
C ARG A 3 5.24 3.98 -15.75
N ARG A 4 4.22 4.81 -15.53
CA ARG A 4 4.32 6.27 -15.65
C ARG A 4 4.04 6.91 -14.30
N LYS A 5 4.98 7.71 -13.78
CA LYS A 5 4.76 8.52 -12.57
C LYS A 5 4.40 9.93 -13.00
N CYS A 6 3.14 10.31 -12.82
CA CYS A 6 2.68 11.68 -13.10
C CYS A 6 3.04 12.58 -11.91
N ASN A 7 3.49 13.81 -12.19
CA ASN A 7 3.79 14.78 -11.13
C ASN A 7 2.54 15.05 -10.29
N GLY A 8 2.63 14.83 -8.97
CA GLY A 8 1.54 15.03 -8.02
C GLY A 8 0.58 13.85 -7.86
N ALA A 9 0.67 12.79 -8.68
CA ALA A 9 -0.14 11.60 -8.48
C ALA A 9 0.38 10.76 -7.29
N PRO A 10 -0.51 10.23 -6.43
CA PRO A 10 -0.10 9.46 -5.25
C PRO A 10 0.49 8.09 -5.61
N PHE A 11 0.03 7.50 -6.72
CA PHE A 11 0.49 6.22 -7.25
C PHE A 11 0.91 6.35 -8.71
N PRO A 12 1.84 5.51 -9.19
CA PRO A 12 2.15 5.42 -10.60
C PRO A 12 0.95 4.84 -11.38
N GLU A 13 0.77 5.33 -12.60
CA GLU A 13 -0.12 4.70 -13.57
C GLU A 13 0.59 3.48 -14.17
N ILE A 14 -0.12 2.35 -14.23
CA ILE A 14 0.45 1.07 -14.61
C ILE A 14 -0.41 0.43 -15.70
N TRP A 15 0.19 0.16 -16.85
CA TRP A 15 -0.49 -0.52 -17.95
C TRP A 15 -0.09 -1.98 -18.00
N LEU A 16 -1.10 -2.85 -17.93
CA LEU A 16 -0.99 -4.30 -17.95
C LEU A 16 -1.89 -4.88 -19.04
N LEU A 17 -1.47 -6.01 -19.60
CA LEU A 17 -2.18 -6.64 -20.71
C LEU A 17 -3.46 -7.35 -20.25
N ASN A 18 -3.43 -7.97 -19.07
CA ASN A 18 -4.55 -8.71 -18.50
C ASN A 18 -4.38 -8.91 -16.98
N ASP A 19 -5.45 -9.41 -16.37
CA ASP A 19 -5.60 -9.61 -14.94
C ASP A 19 -4.63 -10.66 -14.37
N CYS A 20 -4.28 -11.67 -15.15
CA CYS A 20 -3.33 -12.71 -14.73
C CYS A 20 -1.93 -12.11 -14.49
N ILE A 21 -1.48 -11.23 -15.38
CA ILE A 21 -0.21 -10.50 -15.22
C ILE A 21 -0.29 -9.56 -14.01
N ALA A 22 -1.44 -8.92 -13.81
CA ALA A 22 -1.67 -8.03 -12.67
C ALA A 22 -1.59 -8.77 -11.34
N ALA A 23 -2.29 -9.90 -11.22
CA ALA A 23 -2.21 -10.77 -10.06
C ALA A 23 -0.78 -11.24 -9.80
N GLY A 24 -0.08 -11.73 -10.83
CA GLY A 24 1.32 -12.17 -10.71
C GLY A 24 2.23 -11.07 -10.18
N LEU A 25 2.09 -9.84 -10.68
CA LEU A 25 2.86 -8.70 -10.20
C LEU A 25 2.49 -8.29 -8.77
N GLN A 26 1.21 -8.23 -8.44
CA GLN A 26 0.79 -7.90 -7.08
C GLN A 26 1.29 -8.92 -6.06
N TYR A 27 1.18 -10.22 -6.34
CA TYR A 27 1.71 -11.27 -5.46
C TYR A 27 3.23 -11.22 -5.34
N TYR A 28 3.94 -10.89 -6.43
CA TYR A 28 5.38 -10.66 -6.38
C TYR A 28 5.75 -9.52 -5.42
N HIS A 29 5.09 -8.36 -5.54
CA HIS A 29 5.34 -7.21 -4.67
C HIS A 29 4.90 -7.47 -3.22
N LEU A 30 3.78 -8.15 -3.00
CA LEU A 30 3.32 -8.53 -1.66
C LEU A 30 4.31 -9.49 -0.98
N SER A 31 4.83 -10.47 -1.72
CA SER A 31 5.86 -11.40 -1.23
C SER A 31 7.14 -10.67 -0.86
N ARG A 32 7.56 -9.68 -1.67
CA ARG A 32 8.71 -8.83 -1.34
C ARG A 32 8.48 -8.02 -0.07
N ILE A 33 7.30 -7.43 0.11
CA ILE A 33 6.93 -6.74 1.35
C ILE A 33 7.07 -7.68 2.55
N LEU A 34 6.47 -8.88 2.48
CA LEU A 34 6.56 -9.88 3.55
C LEU A 34 8.03 -10.22 3.90
N LEU A 35 8.84 -10.52 2.87
CA LEU A 35 10.25 -10.87 3.08
C LEU A 35 11.07 -9.74 3.69
N ILE A 36 10.83 -8.49 3.26
CA ILE A 36 11.57 -7.32 3.74
C ILE A 36 11.16 -6.97 5.19
N VAL A 37 9.86 -6.96 5.49
CA VAL A 37 9.35 -6.60 6.82
C VAL A 37 9.74 -7.64 7.88
N HIS A 38 9.83 -8.91 7.49
CA HIS A 38 10.16 -10.01 8.38
C HIS A 38 11.62 -10.48 8.27
N ASP A 39 12.51 -9.71 7.62
CA ASP A 39 13.92 -10.10 7.48
C ASP A 39 14.62 -10.12 8.86
N PRO A 40 15.05 -11.31 9.37
CA PRO A 40 15.69 -11.42 10.68
C PRO A 40 17.11 -10.82 10.71
N ARG A 41 17.70 -10.50 9.55
CA ARG A 41 19.07 -9.98 9.44
C ARG A 41 19.16 -8.47 9.67
N VAL A 42 18.02 -7.78 9.73
CA VAL A 42 17.97 -6.33 9.90
C VAL A 42 18.55 -5.93 11.27
N PRO A 43 19.61 -5.11 11.32
CA PRO A 43 20.28 -4.75 12.57
C PRO A 43 19.33 -4.05 13.55
N ARG A 44 19.18 -4.62 14.75
CA ARG A 44 18.35 -4.07 15.83
C ARG A 44 19.05 -3.01 16.70
N LEU A 45 20.32 -2.69 16.43
CA LEU A 45 21.18 -1.80 17.22
C LEU A 45 21.27 -0.35 16.68
N CYS A 46 21.42 0.62 17.59
CA CYS A 46 20.91 2.01 17.50
C CYS A 46 21.17 2.87 16.24
N ARG A 47 22.38 2.92 15.66
CA ARG A 47 22.67 3.80 14.50
C ARG A 47 22.38 3.12 13.16
N ALA A 48 22.93 1.93 12.95
CA ALA A 48 22.65 1.10 11.77
C ALA A 48 21.15 0.80 11.62
N ARG A 49 20.41 0.70 12.73
CA ARG A 49 18.95 0.52 12.74
C ARG A 49 18.20 1.64 12.01
N ARG A 50 18.60 2.91 12.17
CA ARG A 50 17.85 4.02 11.55
C ARG A 50 18.02 4.03 10.04
N GLU A 51 19.24 3.79 9.57
CA GLU A 51 19.53 3.70 8.14
C GLU A 51 18.86 2.48 7.52
N ALA A 52 18.97 1.32 8.17
CA ALA A 52 18.28 0.10 7.74
C ALA A 52 16.76 0.29 7.71
N SER A 53 16.17 0.90 8.74
CA SER A 53 14.72 1.19 8.78
C SER A 53 14.30 2.11 7.64
N ARG A 54 15.02 3.20 7.39
CA ARG A 54 14.71 4.12 6.28
C ARG A 54 14.79 3.43 4.92
N TRP A 55 15.80 2.57 4.73
CA TRP A 55 15.96 1.80 3.51
C TRP A 55 14.79 0.83 3.33
N ILE A 56 14.46 0.07 4.37
CA ILE A 56 13.30 -0.84 4.39
C ILE A 56 12.01 -0.08 4.06
N ASP A 57 11.75 1.04 4.75
CA ASP A 57 10.54 1.84 4.56
C ASP A 57 10.42 2.36 3.13
N ALA A 58 11.54 2.76 2.52
CA ALA A 58 11.58 3.16 1.12
C ALA A 58 11.25 2.00 0.17
N GLN A 59 11.79 0.79 0.42
CA GLN A 59 11.52 -0.37 -0.41
C GLN A 59 10.05 -0.78 -0.36
N VAL A 60 9.52 -0.99 0.85
CA VAL A 60 8.13 -1.46 1.02
C VAL A 60 7.12 -0.41 0.57
N ARG A 61 7.43 0.88 0.71
CA ARG A 61 6.59 1.95 0.16
C ARG A 61 6.56 1.94 -1.36
N ASN A 62 7.69 1.71 -2.03
CA ASN A 62 7.70 1.58 -3.48
C ASN A 62 6.89 0.36 -3.94
N ASP A 63 6.99 -0.77 -3.23
CA ASP A 63 6.18 -1.96 -3.53
C ASP A 63 4.69 -1.70 -3.29
N LEU A 64 4.34 -1.02 -2.20
CA LEU A 64 2.97 -0.58 -1.91
C LEU A 64 2.43 0.35 -3.01
N GLU A 65 3.20 1.35 -3.43
CA GLU A 65 2.81 2.27 -4.52
C GLU A 65 2.50 1.51 -5.82
N ILE A 66 3.26 0.46 -6.13
CA ILE A 66 3.02 -0.36 -7.32
C ILE A 66 1.73 -1.17 -7.16
N ILE A 67 1.53 -1.84 -6.02
CA ILE A 67 0.31 -2.63 -5.76
C ILE A 67 -0.94 -1.74 -5.84
N CYS A 68 -0.91 -0.56 -5.22
CA CYS A 68 -1.99 0.42 -5.26
C CYS A 68 -2.22 0.97 -6.67
N GLY A 69 -1.14 1.25 -7.42
CA GLY A 69 -1.23 1.67 -8.82
C GLY A 69 -1.88 0.61 -9.72
N ILE A 70 -1.62 -0.67 -9.48
CA ILE A 70 -2.29 -1.78 -10.20
C ILE A 70 -3.78 -1.80 -9.85
N ALA A 71 -4.13 -1.71 -8.56
CA ALA A 71 -5.53 -1.68 -8.13
C ALA A 71 -6.31 -0.54 -8.77
N GLU A 72 -5.75 0.68 -8.77
CA GLU A 72 -6.39 1.83 -9.41
C GLU A 72 -6.52 1.68 -10.93
N SER A 73 -5.47 1.17 -11.59
CA SER A 73 -5.47 0.96 -13.05
C SER A 73 -6.45 -0.15 -13.48
N MET A 74 -6.82 -1.05 -12.56
CA MET A 74 -7.74 -2.17 -12.80
C MET A 74 -8.88 -2.15 -11.79
N SER A 75 -9.49 -0.98 -11.62
CA SER A 75 -10.42 -0.71 -10.52
C SER A 75 -11.69 -1.54 -10.49
N GLN A 76 -12.10 -2.16 -11.60
CA GLN A 76 -13.27 -3.02 -11.65
C GLN A 76 -13.00 -4.46 -11.15
N ILE A 77 -11.74 -4.76 -10.80
CA ILE A 77 -11.27 -6.12 -10.53
C ILE A 77 -11.04 -6.31 -9.05
N ASN A 78 -12.00 -6.99 -8.42
CA ASN A 78 -12.01 -7.23 -6.97
C ASN A 78 -10.67 -7.80 -6.42
N PRO A 79 -10.06 -8.86 -7.01
CA PRO A 79 -8.77 -9.37 -6.53
C PRO A 79 -7.65 -8.34 -6.45
N MET A 80 -7.65 -7.33 -7.33
CA MET A 80 -6.62 -6.28 -7.33
C MET A 80 -6.74 -5.39 -6.10
N HIS A 81 -7.98 -5.10 -5.70
CA HIS A 81 -8.29 -4.32 -4.52
C HIS A 81 -8.05 -5.08 -3.21
N ILE A 82 -8.43 -6.36 -3.14
CA ILE A 82 -8.16 -7.18 -1.94
C ILE A 82 -6.65 -7.29 -1.68
N THR A 83 -5.86 -7.56 -2.72
CA THR A 83 -4.40 -7.68 -2.57
C THR A 83 -3.77 -6.34 -2.14
N ALA A 84 -4.28 -5.22 -2.65
CA ALA A 84 -3.90 -3.90 -2.18
C ALA A 84 -4.27 -3.66 -0.71
N CYS A 85 -5.48 -4.05 -0.28
CA CYS A 85 -5.89 -3.94 1.13
C CYS A 85 -4.98 -4.74 2.06
N MET A 86 -4.53 -5.93 1.65
CA MET A 86 -3.55 -6.72 2.41
C MET A 86 -2.23 -5.97 2.57
N ALA A 87 -1.66 -5.47 1.47
CA ALA A 87 -0.41 -4.69 1.51
C ALA A 87 -0.56 -3.41 2.34
N ILE A 88 -1.66 -2.68 2.17
CA ILE A 88 -2.00 -1.47 2.92
C ILE A 88 -2.06 -1.76 4.42
N SER A 89 -2.71 -2.85 4.83
CA SER A 89 -2.83 -3.22 6.25
C SER A 89 -1.47 -3.53 6.88
N MET A 90 -0.50 -4.00 6.10
CA MET A 90 0.83 -4.38 6.59
C MET A 90 1.82 -3.22 6.68
N VAL A 91 1.81 -2.31 5.69
CA VAL A 91 2.86 -1.28 5.54
C VAL A 91 2.32 0.11 5.22
N GLY A 92 0.99 0.30 5.23
CA GLY A 92 0.38 1.60 4.97
C GLY A 92 0.76 2.66 6.01
N ASP A 93 1.02 2.27 7.25
CA ASP A 93 1.49 3.15 8.34
C ASP A 93 2.79 3.89 7.96
N ARG A 94 3.60 3.30 7.05
CA ARG A 94 4.87 3.87 6.56
C ARG A 94 4.69 4.94 5.47
N CYS A 95 3.48 5.24 5.03
CA CYS A 95 3.18 6.34 4.12
C CYS A 95 3.39 7.69 4.83
N SER A 96 4.27 8.54 4.28
CA SER A 96 4.63 9.83 4.92
C SER A 96 3.92 11.03 4.31
N GLN A 97 3.55 10.98 3.03
CA GLN A 97 2.94 12.11 2.32
C GLN A 97 1.42 12.09 2.50
N ARG A 98 0.80 13.24 2.80
CA ARG A 98 -0.66 13.35 2.99
C ARG A 98 -1.46 12.91 1.77
N SER A 99 -0.98 13.20 0.56
CA SER A 99 -1.58 12.74 -0.69
C SER A 99 -1.59 11.21 -0.79
N GLN A 100 -0.47 10.56 -0.44
CA GLN A 100 -0.34 9.11 -0.44
C GLN A 100 -1.23 8.46 0.64
N GLN A 101 -1.27 9.04 1.83
CA GLN A 101 -2.14 8.58 2.93
C GLN A 101 -3.62 8.65 2.52
N GLY A 102 -4.07 9.77 1.95
CA GLY A 102 -5.44 9.91 1.44
C GLY A 102 -5.78 8.88 0.38
N ALA A 103 -4.90 8.71 -0.62
CA ALA A 103 -5.12 7.74 -1.69
C ALA A 103 -5.16 6.28 -1.21
N VAL A 104 -4.41 5.94 -0.14
CA VAL A 104 -4.50 4.64 0.51
C VAL A 104 -5.85 4.44 1.19
N ILE A 105 -6.38 5.46 1.87
CA ILE A 105 -7.73 5.42 2.46
C ILE A 105 -8.78 5.29 1.36
N ASP A 106 -8.64 6.02 0.25
CA ASP A 106 -9.59 5.95 -0.87
C ASP A 106 -9.69 4.51 -1.43
N ILE A 107 -8.56 3.78 -1.53
CA ILE A 107 -8.58 2.36 -1.93
C ILE A 107 -9.34 1.51 -0.92
N LEU A 108 -9.13 1.71 0.39
CA LEU A 108 -9.84 0.97 1.43
C LEU A 108 -11.35 1.25 1.40
N ASP A 109 -11.74 2.52 1.29
CA ASP A 109 -13.14 2.97 1.26
C ASP A 109 -13.83 2.46 -0.02
N LYS A 110 -13.14 2.54 -1.16
CA LYS A 110 -13.61 1.99 -2.44
C LYS A 110 -13.82 0.49 -2.36
N THR A 111 -12.88 -0.25 -1.78
CA THR A 111 -13.00 -1.70 -1.65
C THR A 111 -14.18 -2.10 -0.77
N SER A 112 -14.41 -1.39 0.33
CA SER A 112 -15.58 -1.58 1.19
C SER A 112 -16.88 -1.31 0.44
N ARG A 113 -16.97 -0.17 -0.25
CA ARG A 113 -18.17 0.25 -0.98
C ARG A 113 -18.51 -0.63 -2.19
N GLU A 114 -17.51 -0.97 -3.01
CA GLU A 114 -17.73 -1.63 -4.32
C GLU A 114 -17.73 -3.16 -4.21
N PHE A 115 -17.00 -3.73 -3.25
CA PHE A 115 -16.83 -5.17 -3.12
C PHE A 115 -17.34 -5.75 -1.78
N GLY A 116 -17.82 -4.89 -0.87
CA GLY A 116 -18.35 -5.32 0.44
C GLY A 116 -17.30 -5.87 1.40
N TRP A 117 -16.01 -5.61 1.14
CA TRP A 117 -14.94 -6.08 2.01
C TRP A 117 -14.70 -5.12 3.17
N SER A 118 -14.88 -5.58 4.40
CA SER A 118 -14.68 -4.75 5.61
C SER A 118 -13.22 -4.30 5.74
N THR A 119 -12.97 -3.00 5.56
CA THR A 119 -11.65 -2.37 5.70
C THR A 119 -11.52 -1.47 6.94
N ASP A 120 -12.56 -1.38 7.77
CA ASP A 120 -12.66 -0.44 8.89
C ASP A 120 -11.52 -0.56 9.91
N LEU A 121 -11.11 -1.79 10.21
CA LEU A 121 -10.01 -2.04 11.15
C LEU A 121 -8.68 -1.49 10.60
N ALA A 122 -8.39 -1.76 9.33
CA ALA A 122 -7.19 -1.26 8.67
C ALA A 122 -7.22 0.28 8.58
N ARG A 123 -8.38 0.84 8.19
CA ARG A 123 -8.60 2.28 8.12
C ARG A 123 -8.35 2.95 9.47
N LYS A 124 -8.97 2.46 10.54
CA LYS A 124 -8.80 2.99 11.90
C LYS A 124 -7.33 2.93 12.34
N HIS A 125 -6.69 1.77 12.19
CA HIS A 125 -5.27 1.60 12.52
C HIS A 125 -4.38 2.62 11.80
N LEU A 126 -4.61 2.83 10.50
CA LEU A 126 -3.82 3.78 9.72
C LEU A 126 -4.05 5.23 10.17
N LEU A 127 -5.30 5.64 10.35
CA LEU A 127 -5.62 6.99 10.86
C LEU A 127 -4.94 7.25 12.21
N ASP A 128 -5.01 6.29 13.13
CA ASP A 128 -4.38 6.37 14.45
C ASP A 128 -2.85 6.47 14.31
N SER A 129 -2.23 5.61 13.49
CA SER A 129 -0.78 5.61 13.26
C SER A 129 -0.24 6.92 12.66
N TRP A 130 -1.03 7.57 11.79
CA TRP A 130 -0.67 8.85 11.17
C TRP A 130 -1.05 10.06 12.02
N GLY A 131 -1.74 9.86 13.15
CA GLY A 131 -2.29 10.93 13.99
C GLY A 131 -3.34 11.77 13.27
N TRP A 132 -4.13 11.15 12.38
CA TRP A 132 -5.26 11.82 11.75
C TRP A 132 -6.41 11.87 12.76
N PRO A 133 -7.17 12.98 12.82
CA PRO A 133 -8.37 13.00 13.63
C PRO A 133 -9.35 11.98 13.05
N THR A 134 -9.66 10.93 13.82
CA THR A 134 -10.82 10.10 13.52
C THR A 134 -12.01 11.04 13.61
N ARG A 135 -12.69 11.28 12.49
CA ARG A 135 -13.94 12.04 12.49
C ARG A 135 -14.86 11.27 13.44
N MET A 136 -15.02 11.77 14.67
CA MET A 136 -16.07 11.28 15.56
C MET A 136 -17.36 11.62 14.84
N GLU A 137 -18.00 10.60 14.28
CA GLU A 137 -19.36 10.69 13.79
C GLU A 137 -20.25 10.97 15.02
N GLU A 138 -20.69 12.23 15.13
CA GLU A 138 -21.85 12.63 15.93
C GLU A 138 -23.14 12.34 15.16
#